data_AF-A0A957PX79-F1
#
_entry.id   AF-A0A957PX79-F1
#
_cell.length_a   1.000
_cell.length_b   1.000
_cell.length_c   1.000
_cell.angle_alpha   90.00
_cell.angle_beta   90.00
_cell.angle_gamma   90.00
#
_symmetry.space_group_name_H-M   'P 1'
#
loop_
_entity.id
_entity.type
_entity.pdbx_description
1 polymer ?
#
loop_
_entity_poly.entity_id
_entity_poly.type
_entity_poly.pdbx_seq_one_letter_code
_entity_poly.pdbx_strand_id
1 'polypeptide(L)'
;MSNPRGMLTTEQLRQLVQDDQIDTMLVMFTDHYGRFMGKRYDAEFFLAHVADHGTHGCDYLLTVDMEMEPVQGYTYANWELGYG
;
A
#
# COMPACT_ATOMS: atom_id res chain seq x y z
N MET A 1 12.98 7.37 -20.87
CA MET A 1 12.77 5.93 -20.62
C MET A 1 11.41 5.56 -21.18
N SER A 2 11.28 4.47 -21.95
CA SER A 2 9.99 4.03 -22.48
C SER A 2 9.10 3.53 -21.34
N ASN A 3 7.87 4.03 -21.24
CA ASN A 3 6.94 3.61 -20.21
C ASN A 3 6.54 2.13 -20.42
N PRO A 4 6.62 1.24 -19.41
CA PRO A 4 6.19 -0.15 -19.56
C PRO A 4 4.70 -0.20 -19.94
N ARG A 5 4.30 -1.18 -20.77
CA ARG A 5 2.87 -1.36 -21.08
C ARG A 5 2.08 -1.60 -19.80
N GLY A 6 0.94 -0.93 -19.69
CA GLY A 6 0.03 -1.03 -18.54
C GLY A 6 0.36 -0.09 -17.37
N MET A 7 1.42 0.73 -17.47
CA MET A 7 1.76 1.72 -16.45
C MET A 7 1.30 3.12 -16.88
N LEU A 8 0.65 3.84 -15.97
CA LEU A 8 0.30 5.25 -16.14
C LEU A 8 1.48 6.13 -15.73
N THR A 9 1.68 7.26 -16.41
CA THR A 9 2.49 8.35 -15.85
C THR A 9 1.68 9.09 -14.78
N THR A 10 2.36 9.86 -13.92
CA THR A 10 1.70 10.68 -12.91
C THR A 10 0.72 11.68 -13.53
N GLU A 11 1.07 12.28 -14.67
CA GLU A 11 0.19 13.20 -15.40
C GLU A 11 -1.07 12.49 -15.93
N GLN A 12 -0.91 11.28 -16.48
CA GLN A 12 -2.04 10.48 -16.94
C GLN A 12 -2.95 10.09 -15.78
N LEU A 13 -2.38 9.71 -14.64
CA LEU A 13 -3.13 9.42 -13.42
C LEU A 13 -3.91 10.65 -12.94
N ARG A 14 -3.29 11.84 -12.90
CA ARG A 14 -3.97 13.09 -12.53
C ARG A 14 -5.15 13.38 -13.43
N GLN A 15 -5.02 13.16 -14.75
CA GLN A 15 -6.13 13.37 -15.68
C GLN A 15 -7.28 12.40 -15.41
N LEU A 16 -7.00 11.11 -15.18
CA LEU A 16 -8.04 10.11 -14.90
C LEU A 16 -8.79 10.38 -13.59
N VAL A 17 -8.11 10.92 -12.58
CA VAL A 17 -8.77 11.36 -11.33
C VAL A 17 -9.64 12.58 -11.57
N GLN A 18 -9.16 13.58 -12.32
CA GLN A 18 -9.96 14.76 -12.69
C GLN A 18 -11.20 14.44 -13.53
N ASP A 19 -11.11 13.39 -14.35
CA ASP A 19 -12.22 12.91 -15.19
C ASP A 19 -13.17 11.97 -14.42
N ASP A 20 -13.03 11.82 -13.10
CA ASP A 20 -13.78 10.90 -12.24
C ASP A 20 -13.71 9.41 -12.66
N GLN A 21 -12.67 9.03 -13.41
CA GLN A 21 -12.46 7.63 -13.85
C GLN A 21 -11.72 6.78 -12.81
N ILE A 22 -11.01 7.43 -11.88
CA ILE A 22 -10.34 6.78 -10.75
C ILE A 22 -10.65 7.58 -9.48
N ASP A 23 -11.46 7.01 -8.58
CA ASP A 23 -11.78 7.59 -7.28
C ASP A 23 -10.91 7.03 -6.13
N THR A 24 -10.36 5.83 -6.32
CA THR A 24 -9.70 5.07 -5.26
C THR A 24 -8.33 4.58 -5.68
N MET A 25 -7.36 4.72 -4.78
CA MET A 25 -6.01 4.20 -4.93
C MET A 25 -5.74 3.10 -3.90
N LEU A 26 -5.26 1.95 -4.37
CA LEU A 26 -4.77 0.86 -3.50
C LEU A 26 -3.24 0.88 -3.51
N VAL A 27 -2.65 1.19 -2.36
CA VAL A 27 -1.19 1.15 -2.18
C VAL A 27 -0.87 -0.10 -1.39
N MET A 28 -0.37 -1.12 -2.10
CA MET A 28 -0.27 -2.48 -1.59
C MET A 28 1.11 -3.08 -1.83
N PHE A 29 1.48 -4.04 -0.98
CA PHE A 29 2.59 -4.95 -1.18
C PHE A 29 2.12 -6.39 -0.91
N THR A 30 2.94 -7.36 -1.30
CA THR A 30 2.64 -8.78 -1.12
C THR A 30 3.28 -9.28 0.17
N ASP A 31 2.52 -9.95 1.02
CA ASP A 31 3.04 -10.60 2.23
C ASP A 31 3.62 -12.01 1.94
N HIS A 32 4.04 -12.73 2.99
CA HIS A 32 4.61 -14.08 2.86
C HIS A 32 3.65 -15.13 2.29
N TYR A 33 2.33 -14.90 2.36
CA TYR A 33 1.31 -15.79 1.82
C TYR A 33 0.86 -15.41 0.41
N GLY A 34 1.40 -14.33 -0.16
CA GLY A 34 0.98 -13.84 -1.47
C GLY A 34 -0.22 -12.89 -1.43
N ARG A 35 -0.66 -12.43 -0.25
CA ARG A 35 -1.81 -11.53 -0.08
C ARG A 35 -1.41 -10.09 -0.31
N PHE A 36 -2.35 -9.28 -0.79
CA PHE A 36 -2.16 -7.83 -0.83
C PHE A 36 -2.48 -7.21 0.53
N MET A 37 -1.45 -6.63 1.14
CA MET A 37 -1.53 -5.87 2.39
C MET A 37 -1.21 -4.41 2.10
N GLY A 38 -1.92 -3.48 2.74
CA GLY A 38 -1.71 -2.05 2.48
C GLY A 38 -2.89 -1.17 2.85
N LYS A 39 -3.01 -0.04 2.16
CA LYS A 39 -4.00 0.99 2.46
C LYS A 39 -4.80 1.36 1.21
N ARG A 40 -6.08 1.65 1.44
CA ARG A 40 -6.96 2.30 0.47
C ARG A 40 -6.94 3.81 0.71
N TYR A 41 -6.77 4.57 -0.35
CA TYR A 41 -6.81 6.03 -0.34
C TYR A 41 -7.91 6.53 -1.27
N ASP A 42 -8.46 7.68 -0.91
CA ASP A 42 -9.07 8.59 -1.87
C ASP A 42 -8.01 9.05 -2.89
N ALA A 43 -8.39 9.13 -4.17
CA ALA A 43 -7.44 9.41 -5.25
C ALA A 43 -6.88 10.83 -5.22
N GLU A 44 -7.69 11.83 -4.86
CA GLU A 44 -7.21 13.22 -4.72
C GLU A 44 -6.23 13.34 -3.56
N PHE A 45 -6.58 12.74 -2.41
CA PHE A 45 -5.69 12.71 -1.25
C PHE A 45 -4.36 12.01 -1.59
N PHE A 46 -4.39 10.88 -2.30
CA PHE A 46 -3.19 10.18 -2.72
C PHE A 46 -2.28 11.08 -3.58
N LEU A 47 -2.83 11.77 -4.58
CA LEU A 47 -2.08 12.65 -5.47
C LEU A 47 -1.54 13.90 -4.78
N ALA A 48 -2.20 14.38 -3.72
CA ALA A 48 -1.78 15.55 -2.95
C ALA A 48 -0.75 15.22 -1.87
N HIS A 49 -0.86 14.04 -1.24
CA HIS A 49 -0.16 13.75 0.01
C HIS A 49 0.57 12.41 0.05
N VAL A 50 0.51 11.54 -0.96
CA VAL A 50 1.13 10.21 -0.87
C VAL A 50 2.05 9.92 -2.04
N ALA A 51 1.70 10.37 -3.25
CA ALA A 51 2.41 10.03 -4.48
C ALA A 51 3.93 10.36 -4.44
N ASP A 52 4.31 11.48 -3.81
CA ASP A 52 5.69 11.98 -3.87
C ASP A 52 6.60 11.42 -2.77
N HIS A 53 6.06 11.08 -1.59
CA HIS A 53 6.85 10.68 -0.42
C HIS A 53 6.44 9.33 0.19
N GLY A 54 5.44 8.67 -0.40
CA GLY A 54 4.95 7.37 0.02
C GLY A 54 4.10 7.44 1.30
N THR A 55 3.91 6.27 1.92
CA THR A 55 3.18 6.13 3.17
C THR A 55 3.84 5.09 4.07
N HIS A 56 3.54 5.14 5.36
CA HIS A 56 3.98 4.15 6.32
C HIS A 56 3.14 2.88 6.23
N GLY A 57 3.81 1.72 6.21
CA GLY A 57 3.24 0.41 6.45
C GLY A 57 3.82 -0.14 7.75
N CYS A 58 2.98 -0.77 8.58
CA CYS A 58 3.45 -1.41 9.80
C CYS A 58 4.12 -2.74 9.45
N ASP A 59 5.29 -3.01 10.03
CA ASP A 59 6.07 -4.20 9.73
C ASP A 59 5.34 -5.50 10.08
N TYR A 60 4.43 -5.47 11.08
CA TYR A 60 3.64 -6.64 11.44
C TYR A 60 2.81 -7.21 10.29
N LEU A 61 2.46 -6.39 9.29
CA LEU A 61 1.69 -6.80 8.12
C LEU A 61 2.42 -7.86 7.28
N LEU A 62 3.74 -7.99 7.46
CA LEU A 62 4.53 -9.06 6.84
C LEU A 62 4.52 -10.36 7.66
N THR A 63 4.15 -10.29 8.94
CA THR A 63 4.35 -11.36 9.93
C THR A 63 3.07 -11.91 10.53
N VAL A 64 1.90 -11.42 10.08
CA VAL A 64 0.59 -11.90 10.55
C VAL A 64 0.12 -13.11 9.75
N ASP A 65 -0.66 -13.97 10.41
CA ASP A 65 -1.34 -15.09 9.79
C ASP A 65 -2.62 -14.67 9.03
N MET A 66 -3.47 -15.65 8.71
CA MET A 66 -4.73 -15.44 8.00
C MET A 66 -5.79 -14.70 8.83
N GLU A 67 -5.73 -14.81 10.16
CA GLU A 67 -6.66 -14.19 11.11
C GLU A 67 -6.15 -12.83 11.62
N MET A 68 -5.05 -12.31 11.03
CA MET A 68 -4.38 -11.07 11.40
C MET A 68 -3.70 -11.10 12.78
N GLU A 69 -3.33 -12.29 13.25
CA GLU A 69 -2.57 -12.46 14.49
C GLU A 69 -1.06 -12.50 14.20
N PRO A 70 -0.21 -11.78 14.96
CA PRO A 70 1.24 -11.85 14.81
C PRO A 70 1.72 -13.27 15.07
N VAL A 71 2.38 -13.84 14.08
CA VAL A 71 3.00 -15.15 14.20
C VAL A 71 4.17 -15.03 15.18
N GLN A 72 4.26 -15.97 16.11
CA GLN A 72 5.33 -16.00 17.09
C GLN A 72 6.68 -16.29 16.44
N GLY A 73 7.77 -15.76 17.02
CA GLY A 73 9.14 -16.04 16.58
C GLY A 73 9.76 -14.97 15.69
N TYR A 74 9.03 -13.91 15.32
CA TYR A 74 9.61 -12.73 14.66
C TYR A 74 10.09 -11.70 15.68
N THR A 75 11.38 -11.35 15.60
CA THR A 75 12.00 -10.36 16.50
C THR A 75 11.36 -8.97 16.38
N TYR A 76 11.00 -8.57 15.16
CA TYR A 76 10.56 -7.21 14.85
C TYR A 76 9.05 -6.98 14.97
N ALA A 77 8.24 -8.03 15.03
CA ALA A 77 6.80 -7.91 15.08
C ALA A 77 6.24 -8.94 16.07
N ASN A 78 5.87 -8.44 17.24
CA ASN A 78 5.31 -9.26 18.31
C ASN A 78 4.41 -8.41 19.21
N TRP A 79 3.67 -9.11 20.07
CA TRP A 79 2.72 -8.50 20.99
C TRP A 79 3.37 -7.61 22.05
N GLU A 80 4.60 -7.93 22.48
CA GLU A 80 5.31 -7.19 23.53
C GLU A 80 5.73 -5.79 23.07
N LEU A 81 6.06 -5.65 21.77
CA LEU A 81 6.36 -4.38 21.11
C LEU A 81 5.10 -3.65 20.64
N GLY A 82 3.91 -4.23 20.82
CA GLY A 82 2.68 -3.65 20.32
C GLY A 82 2.57 -3.69 18.79
N TYR A 83 3.12 -4.74 18.16
CA TYR A 83 3.10 -5.01 16.72
C TYR A 83 4.16 -4.28 15.87
N GLY A 84 5.36 -4.11 16.45
CA GLY A 84 6.53 -3.58 15.75
C GLY A 84 6.62 -2.07 15.78
#